data_AF-A0A498B040-F1
#
_entry.id   AF-A0A498B040-F1
#
_cell.length_a   1.000
_cell.length_b   1.000
_cell.length_c   1.000
_cell.angle_alpha   90.00
_cell.angle_beta   90.00
_cell.angle_gamma   90.00
#
_symmetry.space_group_name_H-M   'P 1'
#
loop_
_entity.id
_entity.type
_entity.pdbx_description
1 polymer ?
#
loop_
_entity_poly.entity_id
_entity_poly.type
_entity_poly.pdbx_seq_one_letter_code
_entity_poly.pdbx_strand_id
1 'polypeptide(L)'
;MARRERPAPDPDDLSVHELIDGPTEILSQDTLDAVRGPEASGHDLSLEQTHDLSASAAEATQDLSGRGPAGTGARERVELPRMPAAGALYRRALLGALPGLGGGRRSAGVPAVELAVGGIAVDRTHLADYDRVCGFRLTDRLPATFPHVMGFPLALRLMTAPEFPIPLTGVVHVGNRITVHRPVTADETLDFRAYAENLRPHDRGRQVDVVLVGSVDGTEVWRGVSTYLGRDGKRGGGGGRRDQTGRPTTPAGSARWRVEPRVGTDYARVSGDHNPIHTSRLGARLFGFPRPIAHGMWSKARCLAALENRLPDAYTVEVAFKLPVPLPSTVSFGLLPEGGFALHDSRGRPHLAGLVR
;
A
#
# COMPACT_ATOMS: atom_id res chain seq x y z
N MET A 1 36.13 -35.39 -10.96
CA MET A 1 35.09 -34.86 -10.03
C MET A 1 34.01 -34.20 -10.87
N ALA A 2 32.74 -34.58 -10.72
CA ALA A 2 31.64 -33.98 -11.50
C ALA A 2 31.24 -32.62 -10.89
N ARG A 3 31.09 -31.61 -11.74
CA ARG A 3 30.70 -30.26 -11.33
C ARG A 3 29.17 -30.20 -11.25
N ARG A 4 28.59 -30.05 -10.05
CA ARG A 4 27.14 -29.87 -9.90
C ARG A 4 26.75 -28.51 -10.46
N GLU A 5 26.09 -28.51 -11.61
CA GLU A 5 25.51 -27.30 -12.19
C GLU A 5 24.37 -26.79 -11.31
N ARG A 6 24.16 -25.47 -11.30
CA ARG A 6 22.94 -24.90 -10.71
C ARG A 6 21.83 -25.00 -11.75
N PRO A 7 20.58 -25.32 -11.36
CA PRO A 7 19.46 -25.15 -12.28
C PRO A 7 19.40 -23.70 -12.75
N ALA A 8 19.09 -23.49 -14.03
CA ALA A 8 18.78 -22.17 -14.55
C ALA A 8 17.52 -21.62 -13.84
N PRO A 9 17.39 -20.28 -13.70
CA PRO A 9 16.10 -19.70 -13.32
C PRO A 9 15.05 -20.05 -14.39
N ASP A 10 13.82 -20.31 -13.94
CA ASP A 10 12.69 -20.59 -14.80
C ASP A 10 12.33 -19.33 -15.61
N PRO A 11 12.27 -19.37 -16.95
CA PRO A 11 11.93 -18.21 -17.76
C PRO A 11 10.49 -17.70 -17.56
N ASP A 12 9.59 -18.49 -16.96
CA ASP A 12 8.20 -18.11 -16.69
C ASP A 12 7.98 -17.44 -15.31
N ASP A 13 8.99 -17.41 -14.41
CA ASP A 13 8.85 -16.69 -13.13
C ASP A 13 9.11 -15.18 -13.31
N LEU A 14 8.03 -14.44 -13.63
CA LEU A 14 8.03 -12.99 -13.56
C LEU A 14 8.57 -12.52 -12.20
N SER A 15 9.42 -11.51 -12.18
CA SER A 15 9.94 -10.93 -10.93
C SER A 15 8.89 -10.08 -10.21
N VAL A 16 9.15 -9.70 -8.95
CA VAL A 16 8.31 -8.73 -8.24
C VAL A 16 8.35 -7.34 -8.91
N HIS A 17 9.44 -7.02 -9.63
CA HIS A 17 9.51 -5.81 -10.45
C HIS A 17 8.44 -5.83 -11.57
N GLU A 18 8.32 -6.94 -12.28
CA GLU A 18 7.32 -7.11 -13.35
C GLU A 18 5.88 -7.21 -12.84
N LEU A 19 5.65 -7.37 -11.53
CA LEU A 19 4.31 -7.23 -10.96
C LEU A 19 3.83 -5.77 -10.99
N ILE A 20 4.74 -4.80 -10.87
CA ILE A 20 4.42 -3.40 -10.54
C ILE A 20 4.25 -2.50 -11.78
N ASP A 21 4.95 -2.80 -12.89
CA ASP A 21 4.95 -1.97 -14.10
C ASP A 21 3.66 -2.13 -14.95
N GLY A 22 2.48 -1.91 -14.36
CA GLY A 22 1.16 -2.16 -14.96
C GLY A 22 0.12 -1.06 -14.69
N PRO A 23 -1.09 -1.20 -15.27
CA PRO A 23 -2.20 -0.26 -15.08
C PRO A 23 -2.80 -0.42 -13.67
N THR A 24 -2.15 0.19 -12.68
CA THR A 24 -2.65 0.22 -11.31
C THR A 24 -3.60 1.38 -11.10
N GLU A 25 -4.91 1.09 -11.12
CA GLU A 25 -6.01 2.03 -10.86
C GLU A 25 -5.98 2.58 -9.43
N ILE A 26 -5.17 3.63 -9.22
CA ILE A 26 -4.98 4.34 -7.94
C ILE A 26 -4.80 5.84 -8.14
N LEU A 27 -4.28 6.22 -9.31
CA LEU A 27 -4.32 7.56 -9.89
C LEU A 27 -5.09 7.43 -11.22
N SER A 28 -5.85 8.43 -11.65
CA SER A 28 -6.49 8.39 -12.97
C SER A 28 -5.45 8.33 -14.09
N GLN A 29 -5.84 7.90 -15.30
CA GLN A 29 -4.90 7.82 -16.42
C GLN A 29 -4.33 9.21 -16.75
N ASP A 30 -5.18 10.23 -16.79
CA ASP A 30 -4.81 11.66 -16.85
C ASP A 30 -3.88 12.11 -15.70
N THR A 31 -4.01 11.56 -14.49
CA THR A 31 -3.06 11.83 -13.40
C THR A 31 -1.71 11.14 -13.62
N LEU A 32 -1.68 9.94 -14.21
CA LEU A 32 -0.44 9.25 -14.62
C LEU A 32 0.21 9.91 -15.84
N ASP A 33 -0.57 10.58 -16.69
CA ASP A 33 -0.08 11.25 -17.90
C ASP A 33 0.29 12.72 -17.65
N ALA A 34 -0.29 13.40 -16.65
CA ALA A 34 0.22 14.65 -16.09
C ALA A 34 1.67 14.51 -15.56
N VAL A 35 2.08 13.31 -15.14
CA VAL A 35 3.47 12.98 -14.75
C VAL A 35 4.41 12.90 -15.98
N ARG A 36 3.90 12.80 -17.21
CA ARG A 36 4.73 12.74 -18.44
C ARG A 36 5.19 14.10 -18.94
N GLY A 37 4.37 15.13 -18.70
CA GLY A 37 4.44 16.41 -19.41
C GLY A 37 3.61 16.41 -20.70
N PRO A 38 3.21 17.59 -21.21
CA PRO A 38 2.27 17.68 -22.32
C PRO A 38 2.92 17.36 -23.68
N GLU A 39 2.33 16.41 -24.40
CA GLU A 39 2.33 16.43 -25.87
C GLU A 39 1.07 17.16 -26.38
N ALA A 40 1.10 17.68 -27.61
CA ALA A 40 0.22 18.78 -28.01
C ALA A 40 -1.15 18.35 -28.58
N SER A 41 -2.22 18.78 -27.88
CA SER A 41 -3.53 19.23 -28.40
C SER A 41 -4.32 18.36 -29.41
N GLY A 42 -5.55 17.97 -29.01
CA GLY A 42 -6.64 17.56 -29.91
C GLY A 42 -8.01 17.64 -29.20
N HIS A 43 -9.03 18.18 -29.90
CA HIS A 43 -10.44 18.22 -29.46
C HIS A 43 -11.16 16.87 -29.81
N ASP A 44 -12.40 16.54 -29.41
CA ASP A 44 -13.55 17.36 -28.98
C ASP A 44 -14.55 16.61 -28.05
N LEU A 45 -15.73 17.22 -27.79
CA LEU A 45 -16.88 16.82 -26.93
C LEU A 45 -17.61 15.50 -27.38
N SER A 46 -18.67 14.93 -26.75
CA SER A 46 -19.72 15.45 -25.84
C SER A 46 -20.61 14.37 -25.15
N LEU A 47 -21.23 14.70 -23.98
CA LEU A 47 -22.47 14.09 -23.40
C LEU A 47 -22.44 12.56 -23.04
N GLU A 48 -23.57 11.83 -22.92
CA GLU A 48 -24.48 11.62 -21.74
C GLU A 48 -24.99 10.13 -21.75
N GLN A 49 -25.85 9.54 -20.87
CA GLN A 49 -26.73 9.99 -19.77
C GLN A 49 -26.93 8.91 -18.65
N THR A 50 -28.10 8.84 -17.99
CA THR A 50 -28.48 8.06 -16.79
C THR A 50 -29.38 6.82 -17.03
N HIS A 51 -29.38 5.82 -16.13
CA HIS A 51 -30.58 5.47 -15.30
C HIS A 51 -30.32 4.41 -14.19
N ASP A 52 -31.37 4.08 -13.43
CA ASP A 52 -31.39 3.50 -12.06
C ASP A 52 -32.41 2.33 -11.96
N LEU A 53 -32.26 1.44 -10.95
CA LEU A 53 -33.32 1.02 -9.98
C LEU A 53 -32.98 -0.24 -9.13
N SER A 54 -33.69 -0.35 -7.99
CA SER A 54 -33.54 -1.29 -6.86
C SER A 54 -34.59 -2.45 -6.89
N ALA A 55 -34.85 -3.34 -5.90
CA ALA A 55 -34.48 -3.48 -4.47
C ALA A 55 -34.75 -4.89 -3.86
N SER A 56 -34.13 -5.20 -2.70
CA SER A 56 -34.70 -5.99 -1.56
C SER A 56 -34.94 -7.53 -1.73
N ALA A 57 -35.15 -8.38 -0.70
CA ALA A 57 -35.23 -8.24 0.77
C ALA A 57 -34.94 -9.58 1.53
N ALA A 58 -34.63 -9.50 2.84
CA ALA A 58 -34.83 -10.52 3.93
C ALA A 58 -34.09 -11.90 3.84
N GLU A 59 -33.80 -12.68 4.90
CA GLU A 59 -33.89 -12.49 6.37
C GLU A 59 -32.97 -13.49 7.14
N ALA A 60 -32.93 -13.36 8.49
CA ALA A 60 -32.55 -14.38 9.50
C ALA A 60 -31.06 -14.79 9.76
N THR A 61 -30.85 -15.23 11.01
CA THR A 61 -29.63 -15.22 11.84
C THR A 61 -28.73 -16.49 11.75
N GLN A 62 -27.64 -16.50 12.53
CA GLN A 62 -26.85 -17.64 13.07
C GLN A 62 -25.74 -18.34 12.23
N ASP A 63 -24.71 -18.75 12.98
CA ASP A 63 -23.52 -19.57 12.67
C ASP A 63 -22.62 -19.17 11.47
N LEU A 64 -21.32 -19.04 11.75
CA LEU A 64 -20.27 -18.62 10.83
C LEU A 64 -19.45 -19.79 10.23
N SER A 65 -19.76 -21.04 10.60
CA SER A 65 -18.99 -22.22 10.16
C SER A 65 -19.38 -22.78 8.77
N GLY A 66 -20.36 -22.21 8.07
CA GLY A 66 -20.66 -22.59 6.69
C GLY A 66 -21.73 -21.75 5.97
N ARG A 67 -21.31 -20.74 5.20
CA ARG A 67 -22.16 -20.03 4.21
C ARG A 67 -21.43 -19.77 2.89
N GLY A 68 -22.19 -19.63 1.80
CA GLY A 68 -21.69 -19.37 0.45
C GLY A 68 -21.23 -17.93 0.19
N PRO A 69 -20.76 -17.60 -1.02
CA PRO A 69 -20.18 -16.29 -1.33
C PRO A 69 -21.22 -15.17 -1.32
N ALA A 70 -20.93 -14.08 -0.60
CA ALA A 70 -21.81 -12.93 -0.47
C ALA A 70 -21.46 -11.81 -1.47
N GLY A 71 -22.50 -11.18 -2.04
CA GLY A 71 -22.42 -9.84 -2.62
C GLY A 71 -22.39 -8.75 -1.54
N THR A 72 -22.45 -7.49 -1.96
CA THR A 72 -22.39 -6.27 -1.13
C THR A 72 -23.32 -6.28 0.10
N GLY A 73 -22.82 -6.78 1.23
CA GLY A 73 -23.54 -6.85 2.51
C GLY A 73 -22.96 -5.92 3.56
N ALA A 74 -23.75 -5.64 4.60
CA ALA A 74 -23.27 -4.96 5.80
C ALA A 74 -22.12 -5.77 6.43
N ARG A 75 -21.03 -5.08 6.83
CA ARG A 75 -19.88 -5.72 7.47
C ARG A 75 -20.20 -5.96 8.94
N GLU A 76 -20.01 -7.19 9.42
CA GLU A 76 -20.09 -7.49 10.84
C GLU A 76 -18.95 -6.76 11.57
N ARG A 77 -19.26 -5.94 12.58
CA ARG A 77 -18.20 -5.28 13.36
C ARG A 77 -17.72 -6.18 14.49
N VAL A 78 -16.41 -6.40 14.54
CA VAL A 78 -15.73 -7.13 15.62
C VAL A 78 -14.84 -6.15 16.38
N GLU A 79 -15.32 -5.69 17.52
CA GLU A 79 -14.54 -4.87 18.46
C GLU A 79 -13.44 -5.73 19.13
N LEU A 80 -12.20 -5.23 19.10
CA LEU A 80 -11.05 -5.86 19.74
C LEU A 80 -10.70 -5.10 21.03
N PRO A 81 -10.44 -5.78 22.16
CA PRO A 81 -10.17 -5.13 23.45
C PRO A 81 -8.79 -4.45 23.53
N ARG A 82 -7.96 -4.54 22.48
CA ARG A 82 -6.67 -3.86 22.31
C ARG A 82 -6.11 -4.07 20.90
N MET A 83 -5.17 -3.21 20.51
CA MET A 83 -4.46 -3.31 19.23
C MET A 83 -3.72 -4.68 19.09
N PRO A 84 -3.80 -5.37 17.94
CA PRO A 84 -3.10 -6.64 17.73
C PRO A 84 -1.57 -6.54 17.82
N ALA A 85 -0.92 -7.56 18.39
CA ALA A 85 0.54 -7.63 18.43
C ALA A 85 1.14 -8.04 17.07
N ALA A 86 1.61 -7.08 16.28
CA ALA A 86 2.10 -7.30 14.89
C ALA A 86 3.10 -8.46 14.75
N GLY A 87 4.05 -8.62 15.67
CA GLY A 87 5.03 -9.72 15.66
C GLY A 87 4.43 -11.13 15.76
N ALA A 88 3.22 -11.28 16.32
CA ALA A 88 2.50 -12.56 16.29
C ALA A 88 1.89 -12.83 14.89
N LEU A 89 1.41 -11.78 14.22
CA LEU A 89 0.79 -11.86 12.89
C LEU A 89 1.81 -12.21 11.81
N TYR A 90 2.99 -11.58 11.81
CA TYR A 90 4.08 -11.94 10.89
C TYR A 90 4.54 -13.40 11.06
N ARG A 91 4.63 -13.92 12.29
CA ARG A 91 4.93 -15.34 12.52
C ARG A 91 3.85 -16.26 11.95
N ARG A 92 2.56 -15.93 12.14
CA ARG A 92 1.44 -16.69 11.53
C ARG A 92 1.47 -16.65 10.00
N ALA A 93 1.79 -15.51 9.40
CA ALA A 93 1.91 -15.37 7.95
C ALA A 93 3.10 -16.20 7.39
N LEU A 94 4.26 -16.14 8.03
CA LEU A 94 5.44 -16.93 7.65
C LEU A 94 5.22 -18.44 7.78
N LEU A 95 4.53 -18.90 8.83
CA LEU A 95 4.12 -20.31 8.96
C LEU A 95 3.11 -20.72 7.88
N GLY A 96 2.16 -19.84 7.55
CA GLY A 96 1.21 -20.03 6.44
C GLY A 96 1.84 -19.99 5.05
N ALA A 97 3.11 -19.59 4.92
CA ALA A 97 3.88 -19.64 3.68
C ALA A 97 4.55 -21.00 3.43
N LEU A 98 4.54 -21.92 4.41
CA LEU A 98 5.21 -23.22 4.29
C LEU A 98 4.40 -24.19 3.41
N PRO A 99 5.07 -24.95 2.51
CA PRO A 99 4.43 -26.01 1.73
C PRO A 99 3.67 -27.00 2.63
N GLY A 100 2.46 -27.39 2.22
CA GLY A 100 1.59 -28.32 2.96
C GLY A 100 0.75 -27.69 4.08
N LEU A 101 1.09 -26.49 4.58
CA LEU A 101 0.34 -25.80 5.64
C LEU A 101 -0.52 -24.62 5.13
N GLY A 102 -0.15 -24.00 4.00
CA GLY A 102 -0.84 -22.83 3.44
C GLY A 102 -2.08 -23.09 2.56
N GLY A 103 -2.59 -24.33 2.52
CA GLY A 103 -3.50 -24.82 1.47
C GLY A 103 -5.00 -24.50 1.58
N GLY A 104 -5.42 -23.54 2.42
CA GLY A 104 -6.84 -23.20 2.61
C GLY A 104 -7.51 -22.64 1.35
N ARG A 105 -8.71 -23.13 1.01
CA ARG A 105 -9.54 -22.64 -0.11
C ARG A 105 -9.97 -21.19 0.17
N ARG A 106 -9.30 -20.23 -0.47
CA ARG A 106 -9.52 -18.79 -0.25
C ARG A 106 -10.89 -18.33 -0.74
N SER A 107 -11.39 -17.26 -0.13
CA SER A 107 -12.66 -16.64 -0.52
C SER A 107 -12.59 -16.06 -1.93
N ALA A 108 -13.71 -16.12 -2.64
CA ALA A 108 -13.93 -15.42 -3.90
C ALA A 108 -14.24 -13.92 -3.71
N GLY A 109 -14.63 -13.52 -2.49
CA GLY A 109 -14.94 -12.13 -2.10
C GLY A 109 -14.03 -11.61 -0.99
N VAL A 110 -14.22 -10.34 -0.61
CA VAL A 110 -13.60 -9.78 0.61
C VAL A 110 -14.23 -10.37 1.88
N PRO A 111 -13.52 -10.41 3.02
CA PRO A 111 -14.14 -10.71 4.31
C PRO A 111 -15.23 -9.69 4.64
N ALA A 112 -16.42 -10.15 5.00
CA ALA A 112 -17.57 -9.31 5.37
C ALA A 112 -17.48 -8.78 6.81
N VAL A 113 -16.29 -8.34 7.24
CA VAL A 113 -15.98 -7.94 8.62
C VAL A 113 -15.31 -6.56 8.67
N GLU A 114 -15.68 -5.76 9.66
CA GLU A 114 -14.95 -4.56 10.09
C GLU A 114 -14.32 -4.86 11.46
N LEU A 115 -12.99 -4.93 11.52
CA LEU A 115 -12.28 -4.99 12.80
C LEU A 115 -12.21 -3.59 13.38
N ALA A 116 -12.49 -3.42 14.67
CA ALA A 116 -12.41 -2.14 15.36
C ALA A 116 -11.61 -2.25 16.66
N VAL A 117 -11.03 -1.13 17.10
CA VAL A 117 -10.35 -0.98 18.40
C VAL A 117 -10.35 0.50 18.80
N GLY A 118 -10.90 0.80 19.97
CA GLY A 118 -10.95 2.15 20.50
C GLY A 118 -9.76 2.53 21.40
N GLY A 119 -9.66 3.81 21.74
CA GLY A 119 -8.82 4.30 22.85
C GLY A 119 -7.31 4.29 22.60
N ILE A 120 -6.86 4.44 21.34
CA ILE A 120 -5.43 4.43 20.98
C ILE A 120 -4.81 5.83 21.13
N ALA A 121 -4.23 6.10 22.29
CA ALA A 121 -3.44 7.30 22.53
C ALA A 121 -2.12 7.33 21.72
N VAL A 122 -1.61 8.52 21.43
CA VAL A 122 -0.34 8.73 20.72
C VAL A 122 0.86 8.57 21.68
N ASP A 123 1.75 7.61 21.41
CA ASP A 123 3.08 7.61 22.02
C ASP A 123 3.97 8.65 21.32
N ARG A 124 4.27 9.73 22.05
CA ARG A 124 5.11 10.85 21.57
C ARG A 124 6.57 10.45 21.32
N THR A 125 7.07 9.38 21.95
CA THR A 125 8.40 8.82 21.69
C THR A 125 8.42 8.10 20.35
N HIS A 126 7.40 7.27 20.11
CA HIS A 126 7.19 6.55 18.86
C HIS A 126 6.97 7.50 17.68
N LEU A 127 6.17 8.55 17.85
CA LEU A 127 6.02 9.64 16.90
C LEU A 127 7.38 10.29 16.59
N ALA A 128 8.13 10.71 17.60
CA ALA A 128 9.42 11.38 17.39
C ALA A 128 10.46 10.51 16.69
N ASP A 129 10.47 9.19 16.92
CA ASP A 129 11.32 8.26 16.18
C ASP A 129 10.84 8.01 14.75
N TYR A 130 9.52 7.94 14.53
CA TYR A 130 8.95 7.88 13.18
C TYR A 130 9.31 9.11 12.35
N ASP A 131 9.18 10.30 12.95
CA ASP A 131 9.53 11.58 12.35
C ASP A 131 11.01 11.65 11.99
N ARG A 132 11.91 11.18 12.86
CA ARG A 132 13.36 11.09 12.57
C ARG A 132 13.68 10.17 11.40
N VAL A 133 12.98 9.04 11.28
CA VAL A 133 13.23 8.03 10.22
C VAL A 133 12.67 8.47 8.86
N CYS A 134 11.53 9.16 8.83
CA CYS A 134 10.96 9.75 7.62
C CYS A 134 11.58 11.12 7.30
N GLY A 135 12.09 11.81 8.31
CA GLY A 135 12.63 13.16 8.29
C GLY A 135 11.56 14.26 8.21
N PHE A 136 10.41 14.07 8.90
CA PHE A 136 9.46 15.14 9.25
C PHE A 136 10.05 16.06 10.33
N ARG A 137 9.40 17.20 10.59
CA ARG A 137 9.68 18.01 11.77
C ARG A 137 9.05 17.39 13.02
N LEU A 138 9.74 17.46 14.16
CA LEU A 138 9.18 17.10 15.46
C LEU A 138 8.17 18.17 15.87
N THR A 139 6.87 17.84 15.82
CA THR A 139 5.77 18.72 16.25
C THR A 139 4.65 17.90 16.90
N ASP A 140 3.71 18.55 17.58
CA ASP A 140 2.52 17.87 18.09
C ASP A 140 1.53 17.46 17.00
N ARG A 141 1.62 17.99 15.76
CA ARG A 141 0.75 17.59 14.64
C ARG A 141 1.27 16.28 14.03
N LEU A 142 0.41 15.26 13.98
CA LEU A 142 0.76 13.97 13.39
C LEU A 142 0.99 14.11 11.87
N PRO A 143 2.07 13.54 11.32
CA PRO A 143 2.19 13.37 9.88
C PRO A 143 1.07 12.45 9.36
N ALA A 144 0.52 12.74 8.19
CA ALA A 144 -0.61 11.97 7.65
C ALA A 144 -0.33 10.47 7.43
N THR A 145 0.94 10.06 7.39
CA THR A 145 1.34 8.64 7.31
C THR A 145 1.57 7.96 8.67
N PHE A 146 1.43 8.68 9.79
CA PHE A 146 1.59 8.12 11.15
C PHE A 146 0.32 7.40 11.67
N PRO A 147 -0.92 7.90 11.48
CA PRO A 147 -2.12 7.12 11.83
C PRO A 147 -2.21 5.77 11.08
N HIS A 148 -1.66 5.70 9.86
CA HIS A 148 -1.48 4.43 9.16
C HIS A 148 -0.61 3.44 9.95
N VAL A 149 0.49 3.91 10.56
CA VAL A 149 1.37 3.09 11.41
C VAL A 149 0.66 2.67 12.69
N MET A 150 -0.04 3.58 13.37
CA MET A 150 -0.79 3.28 14.60
C MET A 150 -1.82 2.16 14.37
N GLY A 151 -2.61 2.24 13.30
CA GLY A 151 -3.62 1.24 12.96
C GLY A 151 -3.14 0.06 12.08
N PHE A 152 -1.87 0.05 11.64
CA PHE A 152 -1.34 -1.03 10.78
C PHE A 152 -1.52 -2.45 11.37
N PRO A 153 -1.37 -2.70 12.69
CA PRO A 153 -1.58 -4.04 13.23
C PRO A 153 -3.03 -4.55 13.12
N LEU A 154 -4.01 -3.63 13.07
CA LEU A 154 -5.43 -3.95 12.83
C LEU A 154 -5.65 -4.39 11.37
N ALA A 155 -5.10 -3.62 10.42
CA ALA A 155 -5.11 -3.99 9.00
C ALA A 155 -4.38 -5.33 8.74
N LEU A 156 -3.22 -5.53 9.37
CA LEU A 156 -2.47 -6.80 9.28
C LEU A 156 -3.24 -7.98 9.90
N ARG A 157 -4.03 -7.77 10.96
CA ARG A 157 -4.89 -8.80 11.57
C ARG A 157 -6.02 -9.25 10.63
N LEU A 158 -6.53 -8.34 9.80
CA LEU A 158 -7.47 -8.63 8.72
C LEU A 158 -6.78 -9.37 7.56
N MET A 159 -5.65 -8.86 7.07
CA MET A 159 -4.90 -9.46 5.94
C MET A 159 -4.35 -10.86 6.25
N THR A 160 -4.21 -11.24 7.53
CA THR A 160 -3.77 -12.57 7.99
C THR A 160 -4.93 -13.50 8.38
N ALA A 161 -6.18 -13.09 8.14
CA ALA A 161 -7.35 -13.94 8.29
C ALA A 161 -7.42 -15.03 7.18
N PRO A 162 -7.91 -16.25 7.46
CA PRO A 162 -8.03 -17.30 6.43
C PRO A 162 -8.89 -16.87 5.22
N GLU A 163 -9.92 -16.07 5.48
CA GLU A 163 -10.94 -15.63 4.53
C GLU A 163 -10.42 -14.54 3.58
N PHE A 164 -9.28 -13.91 3.89
CA PHE A 164 -8.70 -12.85 3.07
C PHE A 164 -8.28 -13.39 1.68
N PRO A 165 -8.66 -12.72 0.57
CA PRO A 165 -8.65 -13.32 -0.78
C PRO A 165 -7.27 -13.47 -1.42
N ILE A 166 -6.24 -12.87 -0.82
CA ILE A 166 -4.86 -12.78 -1.33
C ILE A 166 -3.88 -13.27 -0.26
N PRO A 167 -2.91 -14.16 -0.56
CA PRO A 167 -1.90 -14.56 0.40
C PRO A 167 -0.95 -13.39 0.71
N LEU A 168 -0.62 -13.16 1.98
CA LEU A 168 0.38 -12.14 2.38
C LEU A 168 1.78 -12.45 1.81
N THR A 169 2.08 -13.73 1.54
CA THR A 169 3.30 -14.16 0.87
C THR A 169 3.27 -13.75 -0.60
N GLY A 170 4.11 -12.77 -0.97
CA GLY A 170 4.19 -12.27 -2.35
C GLY A 170 3.12 -11.23 -2.72
N VAL A 171 2.34 -10.73 -1.75
CA VAL A 171 1.50 -9.54 -1.98
C VAL A 171 2.38 -8.30 -2.15
N VAL A 172 1.97 -7.39 -3.03
CA VAL A 172 2.64 -6.10 -3.23
C VAL A 172 1.68 -4.96 -2.93
N HIS A 173 2.11 -4.03 -2.07
CA HIS A 173 1.44 -2.75 -1.88
C HIS A 173 1.73 -1.89 -3.12
N VAL A 174 0.73 -1.71 -3.99
CA VAL A 174 0.91 -1.06 -5.30
C VAL A 174 0.49 0.42 -5.31
N GLY A 175 -0.23 0.87 -4.28
CA GLY A 175 -0.43 2.29 -4.01
C GLY A 175 -1.32 2.54 -2.80
N ASN A 176 -1.39 3.80 -2.39
CA ASN A 176 -1.97 4.20 -1.11
C ASN A 176 -2.60 5.60 -1.21
N ARG A 177 -3.90 5.71 -0.91
CA ARG A 177 -4.62 6.98 -0.74
C ARG A 177 -4.78 7.28 0.75
N ILE A 178 -4.52 8.50 1.17
CA ILE A 178 -4.79 8.97 2.53
C ILE A 178 -5.54 10.29 2.43
N THR A 179 -6.71 10.38 3.06
CA THR A 179 -7.46 11.62 3.27
C THR A 179 -7.33 12.05 4.73
N VAL A 180 -7.01 13.31 4.94
CA VAL A 180 -6.93 14.01 6.21
C VAL A 180 -8.09 15.00 6.22
N HIS A 181 -9.07 14.83 7.10
CA HIS A 181 -10.25 15.71 7.17
C HIS A 181 -10.00 16.95 8.04
N ARG A 182 -9.07 16.85 8.99
CA ARG A 182 -8.50 17.95 9.78
C ARG A 182 -7.11 17.58 10.30
N PRO A 183 -6.30 18.52 10.82
CA PRO A 183 -5.11 18.20 11.58
C PRO A 183 -5.46 17.30 12.77
N VAL A 184 -4.58 16.34 13.07
CA VAL A 184 -4.66 15.46 14.23
C VAL A 184 -3.42 15.71 15.09
N THR A 185 -3.56 15.76 16.41
CA THR A 185 -2.45 16.10 17.33
C THR A 185 -2.11 15.00 18.35
N ALA A 186 -0.90 15.07 18.92
CA ALA A 186 -0.28 14.06 19.77
C ALA A 186 -0.76 14.06 21.24
N ASP A 187 -1.81 14.83 21.54
CA ASP A 187 -2.64 14.79 22.75
C ASP A 187 -3.99 14.09 22.51
N GLU A 188 -4.38 13.85 21.25
CA GLU A 188 -5.61 13.15 20.92
C GLU A 188 -5.51 11.63 21.12
N THR A 189 -6.67 11.00 21.32
CA THR A 189 -6.85 9.55 21.37
C THR A 189 -7.69 9.13 20.18
N LEU A 190 -7.22 8.14 19.41
CA LEU A 190 -7.89 7.70 18.18
C LEU A 190 -8.56 6.34 18.35
N ASP A 191 -9.75 6.22 17.78
CA ASP A 191 -10.39 4.93 17.52
C ASP A 191 -10.05 4.49 16.09
N PHE A 192 -9.70 3.22 15.90
CA PHE A 192 -9.36 2.67 14.59
C PHE A 192 -10.34 1.57 14.15
N ARG A 193 -10.78 1.65 12.90
CA ARG A 193 -11.55 0.58 12.21
C ARG A 193 -10.89 0.19 10.90
N ALA A 194 -10.83 -1.11 10.59
CA ALA A 194 -10.20 -1.63 9.38
C ALA A 194 -11.04 -2.75 8.73
N TYR A 195 -11.14 -2.69 7.41
CA TYR A 195 -11.92 -3.63 6.60
C TYR A 195 -11.37 -3.72 5.18
N ALA A 196 -11.90 -4.66 4.38
CA ALA A 196 -11.53 -4.82 2.97
C ALA A 196 -12.70 -4.43 2.05
N GLU A 197 -12.37 -3.86 0.89
CA GLU A 197 -13.30 -3.57 -0.20
C GLU A 197 -12.63 -3.69 -1.58
N ASN A 198 -13.42 -3.52 -2.64
CA ASN A 198 -12.92 -3.39 -4.01
C ASN A 198 -11.96 -4.50 -4.48
N LEU A 199 -12.29 -5.77 -4.18
CA LEU A 199 -11.61 -6.93 -4.75
C LEU A 199 -11.92 -7.01 -6.25
N ARG A 200 -10.93 -6.75 -7.09
CA ARG A 200 -11.07 -6.62 -8.55
C ARG A 200 -10.00 -7.43 -9.31
N PRO A 201 -10.29 -7.91 -10.53
CA PRO A 201 -9.27 -8.47 -11.42
C PRO A 201 -8.20 -7.44 -11.78
N HIS A 202 -7.04 -7.91 -12.21
CA HIS A 202 -5.95 -7.11 -12.77
C HIS A 202 -5.10 -8.01 -13.69
N ASP A 203 -4.39 -7.43 -14.66
CA ASP A 203 -3.54 -8.14 -15.65
C ASP A 203 -2.55 -9.16 -15.05
N ARG A 204 -2.27 -9.07 -13.74
CA ARG A 204 -1.30 -9.89 -13.01
C ARG A 204 -1.88 -10.60 -11.76
N GLY A 205 -3.20 -10.77 -11.70
CA GLY A 205 -3.91 -11.47 -10.62
C GLY A 205 -5.13 -10.67 -10.14
N ARG A 206 -5.18 -10.38 -8.84
CA ARG A 206 -6.28 -9.62 -8.21
C ARG A 206 -5.76 -8.52 -7.31
N GLN A 207 -6.43 -7.37 -7.33
CA GLN A 207 -6.20 -6.26 -6.39
C GLN A 207 -7.32 -6.24 -5.34
N VAL A 208 -6.98 -5.86 -4.10
CA VAL A 208 -7.95 -5.57 -3.04
C VAL A 208 -7.55 -4.31 -2.31
N ASP A 209 -8.53 -3.50 -1.91
CA ASP A 209 -8.30 -2.30 -1.13
C ASP A 209 -8.53 -2.62 0.36
N VAL A 210 -7.52 -2.40 1.21
CA VAL A 210 -7.66 -2.45 2.66
C VAL A 210 -7.81 -1.04 3.17
N VAL A 211 -8.97 -0.76 3.76
CA VAL A 211 -9.28 0.52 4.39
C VAL A 211 -8.90 0.46 5.86
N LEU A 212 -8.29 1.53 6.34
CA LEU A 212 -8.07 1.84 7.74
C LEU A 212 -8.60 3.26 7.97
N VAL A 213 -9.38 3.45 9.02
CA VAL A 213 -9.96 4.74 9.39
C VAL A 213 -9.58 5.06 10.82
N GLY A 214 -9.20 6.31 11.07
CA GLY A 214 -9.00 6.90 12.39
C GLY A 214 -10.09 7.93 12.69
N SER A 215 -10.73 7.78 13.85
CA SER A 215 -11.76 8.69 14.36
C SER A 215 -11.36 9.27 15.71
N VAL A 216 -11.89 10.44 16.05
CA VAL A 216 -11.85 11.06 17.38
C VAL A 216 -13.28 11.45 17.75
N ASP A 217 -13.74 11.10 18.95
CA ASP A 217 -15.11 11.30 19.43
C ASP A 217 -16.18 10.83 18.41
N GLY A 218 -15.94 9.66 17.81
CA GLY A 218 -16.78 9.07 16.76
C GLY A 218 -16.70 9.73 15.37
N THR A 219 -16.14 10.94 15.27
CA THR A 219 -15.98 11.67 13.98
C THR A 219 -14.76 11.16 13.23
N GLU A 220 -14.92 10.82 11.94
CA GLU A 220 -13.80 10.42 11.08
C GLU A 220 -12.86 11.61 10.84
N VAL A 221 -11.60 11.50 11.27
CA VAL A 221 -10.57 12.55 11.08
C VAL A 221 -9.54 12.17 10.01
N TRP A 222 -9.39 10.86 9.75
CA TRP A 222 -8.36 10.31 8.87
C TRP A 222 -8.84 9.02 8.19
N ARG A 223 -8.61 8.88 6.88
CA ARG A 223 -8.95 7.68 6.10
C ARG A 223 -7.80 7.25 5.20
N GLY A 224 -7.23 6.08 5.46
CA GLY A 224 -6.23 5.42 4.61
C GLY A 224 -6.84 4.27 3.81
N VAL A 225 -6.49 4.18 2.53
CA VAL A 225 -6.80 3.06 1.63
C VAL A 225 -5.50 2.54 1.05
N SER A 226 -5.22 1.26 1.27
CA SER A 226 -3.99 0.59 0.82
C SER A 226 -4.35 -0.50 -0.19
N THR A 227 -3.96 -0.32 -1.46
CA THR A 227 -4.27 -1.27 -2.53
C THR A 227 -3.17 -2.30 -2.65
N TYR A 228 -3.57 -3.57 -2.53
CA TYR A 228 -2.69 -4.73 -2.50
C TYR A 228 -2.95 -5.64 -3.69
N LEU A 229 -1.91 -5.91 -4.49
CA LEU A 229 -1.93 -6.81 -5.63
C LEU A 229 -1.37 -8.18 -5.24
N GLY A 230 -2.15 -9.24 -5.47
CA GLY A 230 -1.76 -10.63 -5.29
C GLY A 230 -1.70 -11.38 -6.63
N ARG A 231 -0.75 -12.31 -6.76
CA ARG A 231 -0.69 -13.24 -7.89
C ARG A 231 -1.75 -14.33 -7.78
N ASP A 232 -2.37 -14.67 -8.91
CA ASP A 232 -3.12 -15.91 -9.07
C ASP A 232 -2.26 -16.95 -9.78
N GLY A 233 -2.16 -18.15 -9.20
CA GLY A 233 -1.14 -19.16 -9.55
C GLY A 233 -1.31 -19.88 -10.89
N LYS A 234 -2.12 -19.38 -11.82
CA LYS A 234 -2.29 -19.94 -13.18
C LYS A 234 -2.60 -18.85 -14.22
N ARG A 235 -1.75 -18.77 -15.24
CA ARG A 235 -2.01 -18.19 -16.58
C ARG A 235 -2.67 -16.79 -16.63
N GLY A 236 -1.87 -15.75 -16.38
CA GLY A 236 -1.93 -14.54 -17.20
C GLY A 236 -0.96 -14.70 -18.37
N GLY A 237 -1.45 -14.75 -19.62
CA GLY A 237 -0.60 -14.87 -20.80
C GLY A 237 0.28 -13.63 -20.98
N GLY A 238 1.44 -13.78 -21.60
CA GLY A 238 2.52 -12.77 -21.65
C GLY A 238 2.03 -11.33 -21.84
N GLY A 239 2.01 -10.58 -20.73
CA GLY A 239 1.85 -9.13 -20.73
C GLY A 239 3.08 -8.51 -21.38
N GLY A 240 3.07 -8.46 -22.71
CA GLY A 240 4.22 -8.04 -23.50
C GLY A 240 4.72 -6.67 -23.05
N ARG A 241 6.03 -6.45 -23.14
CA ARG A 241 6.62 -5.13 -22.92
C ARG A 241 5.98 -4.15 -23.90
N ARG A 242 4.98 -3.38 -23.45
CA ARG A 242 4.57 -2.16 -24.14
C ARG A 242 5.80 -1.28 -24.15
N ASP A 243 6.34 -1.04 -25.33
CA ASP A 243 7.46 -0.14 -25.49
C ASP A 243 7.02 1.25 -24.98
N GLN A 244 7.85 1.90 -24.19
CA GLN A 244 7.46 3.14 -23.50
C GLN A 244 7.69 4.34 -24.44
N THR A 245 6.95 4.35 -25.55
CA THR A 245 6.80 5.53 -26.41
C THR A 245 6.26 6.68 -25.55
N GLY A 246 6.99 7.79 -25.51
CA GLY A 246 6.75 8.84 -24.51
C GLY A 246 7.26 8.45 -23.11
N ARG A 247 8.58 8.37 -22.95
CA ARG A 247 9.22 8.31 -21.62
C ARG A 247 8.88 9.61 -20.86
N PRO A 248 8.34 9.55 -19.64
CA PRO A 248 8.03 10.74 -18.85
C PRO A 248 9.22 11.70 -18.76
N THR A 249 8.97 13.00 -19.00
CA THR A 249 9.99 14.04 -18.85
C THR A 249 10.44 14.05 -17.40
N THR A 250 11.65 13.56 -17.13
CA THR A 250 12.13 13.37 -15.75
C THR A 250 12.19 14.73 -15.04
N PRO A 251 11.36 15.00 -14.01
CA PRO A 251 11.22 16.34 -13.47
C PRO A 251 12.54 16.84 -12.89
N ALA A 252 12.84 18.13 -13.06
CA ALA A 252 14.03 18.75 -12.49
C ALA A 252 14.02 18.53 -10.96
N GLY A 253 14.96 17.68 -10.49
CA GLY A 253 14.94 17.17 -9.13
C GLY A 253 15.13 18.28 -8.10
N SER A 254 14.06 18.67 -7.42
CA SER A 254 14.05 19.70 -6.38
C SER A 254 14.80 19.28 -5.12
N ALA A 255 14.98 17.97 -4.90
CA ALA A 255 15.91 17.44 -3.92
C ALA A 255 16.53 16.10 -4.39
N ARG A 256 17.73 15.79 -3.89
CA ARG A 256 18.39 14.48 -4.05
C ARG A 256 18.67 13.89 -2.67
N TRP A 257 18.23 12.66 -2.43
CA TRP A 257 18.37 11.98 -1.13
C TRP A 257 19.19 10.70 -1.27
N ARG A 258 20.15 10.52 -0.36
CA ARG A 258 20.91 9.28 -0.19
C ARG A 258 20.10 8.36 0.73
N VAL A 259 19.76 7.16 0.25
CA VAL A 259 18.95 6.20 1.01
C VAL A 259 19.90 5.16 1.61
N GLU A 260 20.19 5.31 2.90
CA GLU A 260 21.15 4.47 3.62
C GLU A 260 20.62 3.05 3.88
N PRO A 261 21.49 2.03 4.01
CA PRO A 261 21.06 0.64 4.17
C PRO A 261 20.16 0.40 5.40
N ARG A 262 20.36 1.18 6.46
CA ARG A 262 19.63 1.07 7.73
C ARG A 262 18.15 1.50 7.65
N VAL A 263 17.76 2.25 6.61
CA VAL A 263 16.38 2.75 6.43
C VAL A 263 15.36 1.62 6.51
N GLY A 264 15.63 0.46 5.89
CA GLY A 264 14.74 -0.70 5.95
C GLY A 264 14.60 -1.30 7.36
N THR A 265 15.66 -1.32 8.17
CA THR A 265 15.58 -1.81 9.56
C THR A 265 15.02 -0.79 10.54
N ASP A 266 15.32 0.50 10.33
CA ASP A 266 14.85 1.57 11.22
C ASP A 266 13.36 1.89 10.95
N TYR A 267 12.92 1.91 9.68
CA TYR A 267 11.49 2.05 9.37
C TYR A 267 10.69 0.82 9.80
N ALA A 268 11.23 -0.40 9.69
CA ALA A 268 10.57 -1.58 10.23
C ALA A 268 10.33 -1.47 11.75
N ARG A 269 11.28 -0.91 12.51
CA ARG A 269 11.13 -0.69 13.96
C ARG A 269 9.98 0.27 14.31
N VAL A 270 9.82 1.35 13.56
CA VAL A 270 8.77 2.37 13.83
C VAL A 270 7.43 2.08 13.13
N SER A 271 7.38 1.25 12.09
CA SER A 271 6.13 0.90 11.40
C SER A 271 5.53 -0.45 11.83
N GLY A 272 6.33 -1.31 12.46
CA GLY A 272 5.99 -2.70 12.68
C GLY A 272 6.08 -3.59 11.42
N ASP A 273 6.35 -3.02 10.24
CA ASP A 273 6.51 -3.81 9.01
C ASP A 273 7.92 -4.43 8.92
N HIS A 274 8.05 -5.59 9.56
CA HIS A 274 9.28 -6.38 9.58
C HIS A 274 9.45 -7.31 8.37
N ASN A 275 8.75 -7.09 7.24
CA ASN A 275 8.86 -7.92 6.05
C ASN A 275 10.35 -8.14 5.64
N PRO A 276 10.82 -9.40 5.53
CA PRO A 276 12.23 -9.73 5.28
C PRO A 276 12.88 -9.10 4.05
N ILE A 277 12.10 -8.62 3.08
CA ILE A 277 12.58 -7.90 1.88
C ILE A 277 13.14 -6.51 2.19
N HIS A 278 12.76 -5.90 3.32
CA HIS A 278 13.25 -4.60 3.77
C HIS A 278 14.40 -4.75 4.76
N THR A 279 14.38 -5.81 5.58
CA THR A 279 15.24 -5.95 6.76
C THR A 279 16.45 -6.86 6.56
N SER A 280 16.47 -7.73 5.53
CA SER A 280 17.51 -8.76 5.40
C SER A 280 17.94 -9.06 3.96
N ARG A 281 19.24 -9.29 3.73
CA ARG A 281 19.75 -9.72 2.41
C ARG A 281 19.28 -11.11 1.99
N LEU A 282 19.01 -12.00 2.96
CA LEU A 282 18.53 -13.35 2.68
C LEU A 282 17.04 -13.34 2.31
N GLY A 283 16.20 -12.64 3.09
CA GLY A 283 14.78 -12.47 2.79
C GLY A 283 14.54 -11.78 1.46
N ALA A 284 15.23 -10.66 1.21
CA ALA A 284 15.19 -9.99 -0.10
C ALA A 284 15.44 -10.97 -1.27
N ARG A 285 16.49 -11.80 -1.18
CA ARG A 285 16.85 -12.77 -2.22
C ARG A 285 15.88 -13.94 -2.34
N LEU A 286 15.21 -14.33 -1.25
CA LEU A 286 14.15 -15.35 -1.27
C LEU A 286 12.90 -14.87 -2.03
N PHE A 287 12.66 -13.55 -2.05
CA PHE A 287 11.58 -12.91 -2.82
C PHE A 287 12.10 -12.21 -4.10
N GLY A 288 13.17 -12.73 -4.70
CA GLY A 288 13.68 -12.29 -6.01
C GLY A 288 14.50 -10.99 -6.04
N PHE A 289 14.66 -10.27 -4.93
CA PHE A 289 15.42 -9.03 -4.89
C PHE A 289 16.93 -9.26 -4.63
N PRO A 290 17.85 -8.66 -5.42
CA PRO A 290 19.29 -8.86 -5.24
C PRO A 290 19.84 -8.21 -3.95
N ARG A 291 19.12 -7.21 -3.43
CA ARG A 291 19.42 -6.44 -2.20
C ARG A 291 18.09 -6.05 -1.53
N PRO A 292 18.08 -5.73 -0.23
CA PRO A 292 16.89 -5.18 0.42
C PRO A 292 16.39 -3.92 -0.29
N ILE A 293 15.10 -3.65 -0.16
CA ILE A 293 14.43 -2.46 -0.72
C ILE A 293 13.88 -1.58 0.40
N ALA A 294 13.71 -0.28 0.19
CA ALA A 294 13.00 0.59 1.13
C ALA A 294 11.48 0.27 1.11
N HIS A 295 10.79 0.53 2.22
CA HIS A 295 9.33 0.43 2.27
C HIS A 295 8.66 1.47 1.36
N GLY A 296 7.56 1.08 0.71
CA GLY A 296 6.72 2.02 -0.06
C GLY A 296 6.19 3.15 0.84
N MET A 297 5.69 2.81 2.02
CA MET A 297 5.18 3.82 2.98
C MET A 297 6.27 4.74 3.54
N TRP A 298 7.52 4.27 3.73
CA TRP A 298 8.65 5.17 4.00
C TRP A 298 8.87 6.16 2.84
N SER A 299 8.78 5.67 1.60
CA SER A 299 8.96 6.51 0.41
C SER A 299 7.84 7.56 0.28
N LYS A 300 6.58 7.22 0.60
CA LYS A 300 5.46 8.17 0.70
C LYS A 300 5.69 9.20 1.81
N ALA A 301 6.01 8.73 3.02
CA ALA A 301 6.28 9.57 4.18
C ALA A 301 7.43 10.55 3.92
N ARG A 302 8.53 10.08 3.30
CA ARG A 302 9.69 10.90 2.95
C ARG A 302 9.37 11.99 1.92
N CYS A 303 8.47 11.72 0.97
CA CYS A 303 7.97 12.73 0.03
C CYS A 303 7.08 13.77 0.73
N LEU A 304 6.17 13.32 1.61
CA LEU A 304 5.32 14.22 2.40
C LEU A 304 6.11 15.11 3.35
N ALA A 305 7.21 14.61 3.94
CA ALA A 305 8.10 15.42 4.76
C ALA A 305 8.77 16.57 3.99
N ALA A 306 9.01 16.40 2.68
CA ALA A 306 9.51 17.46 1.81
C ALA A 306 8.41 18.46 1.37
N LEU A 307 7.14 18.09 1.54
CA LEU A 307 5.96 18.90 1.24
C LEU A 307 5.37 19.58 2.49
N GLU A 308 5.73 19.12 3.70
CA GLU A 308 5.05 19.38 4.98
C GLU A 308 4.60 20.84 5.18
N ASN A 309 5.49 21.80 4.90
CA ASN A 309 5.24 23.25 5.04
C ASN A 309 4.27 23.85 3.99
N ARG A 310 3.68 23.02 3.12
CA ARG A 310 2.78 23.41 2.02
C ARG A 310 1.48 22.60 2.00
N LEU A 311 1.34 21.63 2.89
CA LEU A 311 0.15 20.80 3.00
C LEU A 311 -0.90 21.61 3.79
N PRO A 312 -2.14 21.75 3.29
CA PRO A 312 -3.20 22.43 4.04
C PRO A 312 -3.68 21.57 5.23
N ASP A 313 -4.67 22.08 5.95
CA ASP A 313 -5.19 21.42 7.16
C ASP A 313 -6.06 20.20 6.87
N ALA A 314 -6.74 20.17 5.71
CA ALA A 314 -7.42 19.02 5.16
C ALA A 314 -6.97 18.78 3.72
N TYR A 315 -6.65 17.54 3.35
CA TYR A 315 -6.19 17.15 2.00
C TYR A 315 -6.30 15.65 1.75
N THR A 316 -6.24 15.25 0.49
CA THR A 316 -6.02 13.86 0.06
C THR A 316 -4.67 13.72 -0.63
N VAL A 317 -3.87 12.75 -0.19
CA VAL A 317 -2.62 12.35 -0.84
C VAL A 317 -2.70 10.93 -1.38
N GLU A 318 -2.67 10.82 -2.70
CA GLU A 318 -2.65 9.57 -3.47
C GLU A 318 -1.22 9.27 -3.92
N VAL A 319 -0.80 7.99 -3.89
CA VAL A 319 0.44 7.54 -4.52
C VAL A 319 0.25 6.21 -5.21
N ALA A 320 0.87 6.05 -6.38
CA ALA A 320 1.14 4.77 -7.01
C ALA A 320 2.61 4.41 -6.79
N PHE A 321 2.87 3.26 -6.17
CA PHE A 321 4.22 2.73 -6.05
C PHE A 321 4.65 2.14 -7.40
N LYS A 322 5.83 2.52 -7.86
CA LYS A 322 6.45 2.03 -9.09
C LYS A 322 7.65 1.17 -8.72
N LEU A 323 8.77 1.21 -9.46
CA LEU A 323 9.89 0.31 -9.21
C LEU A 323 10.39 0.40 -7.75
N PRO A 324 10.70 -0.71 -7.07
CA PRO A 324 11.24 -0.68 -5.72
C PRO A 324 12.55 0.12 -5.61
N VAL A 325 12.71 0.85 -4.50
CA VAL A 325 13.95 1.60 -4.17
C VAL A 325 14.96 0.63 -3.54
N PRO A 326 16.06 0.23 -4.20
CA PRO A 326 17.04 -0.69 -3.61
C PRO A 326 17.89 -0.01 -2.54
N LEU A 327 18.40 -0.78 -1.58
CA LEU A 327 19.25 -0.30 -0.49
C LEU A 327 20.72 -0.74 -0.65
N PRO A 328 21.71 0.15 -0.45
CA PRO A 328 21.57 1.61 -0.52
C PRO A 328 21.28 2.08 -1.95
N SER A 329 20.81 3.32 -2.08
CA SER A 329 20.62 4.02 -3.36
C SER A 329 20.71 5.54 -3.21
N THR A 330 20.48 6.26 -4.30
CA THR A 330 20.27 7.70 -4.30
C THR A 330 19.09 7.98 -5.22
N VAL A 331 18.11 8.70 -4.69
CA VAL A 331 16.85 9.03 -5.36
C VAL A 331 16.73 10.54 -5.52
N SER A 332 16.08 10.97 -6.59
CA SER A 332 15.70 12.35 -6.82
C SER A 332 14.20 12.50 -6.58
N PHE A 333 13.83 13.52 -5.82
CA PHE A 333 12.46 13.98 -5.63
C PHE A 333 12.22 15.18 -6.54
N GLY A 334 11.06 15.21 -7.20
CA GLY A 334 10.61 16.30 -8.05
C GLY A 334 9.16 16.66 -7.76
N LEU A 335 8.86 17.95 -7.90
CA LEU A 335 7.49 18.46 -7.92
C LEU A 335 6.98 18.49 -9.36
N LEU A 336 5.66 18.41 -9.51
CA LEU A 336 4.92 18.52 -10.76
C LEU A 336 3.85 19.62 -10.62
N PRO A 337 3.19 20.04 -11.72
CA PRO A 337 1.99 20.87 -11.65
C PRO A 337 0.86 20.26 -10.80
N GLU A 338 -0.12 21.08 -10.45
CA GLU A 338 -1.38 20.71 -9.77
C GLU A 338 -1.22 19.84 -8.51
N GLY A 339 -0.15 20.04 -7.74
CA GLY A 339 0.11 19.30 -6.49
C GLY A 339 0.76 17.92 -6.69
N GLY A 340 1.15 17.57 -7.91
CA GLY A 340 1.83 16.31 -8.22
C GLY A 340 3.27 16.25 -7.69
N PHE A 341 3.77 15.03 -7.46
CA PHE A 341 5.16 14.78 -7.10
C PHE A 341 5.64 13.40 -7.56
N ALA A 342 6.95 13.26 -7.72
CA ALA A 342 7.57 12.00 -8.15
C ALA A 342 8.90 11.72 -7.43
N LEU A 343 9.18 10.44 -7.21
CA LEU A 343 10.47 9.92 -6.75
C LEU A 343 11.05 9.03 -7.85
N HIS A 344 12.31 9.25 -8.24
CA HIS A 344 12.96 8.52 -9.34
C HIS A 344 14.45 8.26 -9.07
N ASP A 345 15.05 7.30 -9.78
CA ASP A 345 16.49 7.02 -9.69
C ASP A 345 17.35 7.98 -10.53
N SER A 346 18.68 7.88 -10.43
CA SER A 346 19.61 8.71 -11.23
C SER A 346 19.58 8.43 -12.74
N ARG A 347 18.79 7.45 -13.21
CA ARG A 347 18.50 7.18 -14.63
C ARG A 347 17.10 7.66 -15.02
N GLY A 348 16.37 8.31 -14.12
CA GLY A 348 15.01 8.82 -14.29
C GLY A 348 13.93 7.74 -14.33
N ARG A 349 14.19 6.55 -13.77
CA ARG A 349 13.17 5.50 -13.64
C ARG A 349 12.29 5.76 -12.41
N PRO A 350 10.95 5.68 -12.50
CA PRO A 350 10.07 6.04 -11.41
C PRO A 350 10.04 4.98 -10.30
N HIS A 351 10.09 5.47 -9.07
CA HIS A 351 9.90 4.69 -7.84
C HIS A 351 8.54 4.97 -7.18
N LEU A 352 8.06 6.21 -7.28
CA LEU A 352 6.76 6.64 -6.78
C LEU A 352 6.26 7.78 -7.66
N ALA A 353 4.98 7.74 -8.02
CA ALA A 353 4.23 8.90 -8.52
C ALA A 353 3.12 9.21 -7.51
N GLY A 354 2.84 10.47 -7.25
CA GLY A 354 1.86 10.88 -6.26
C GLY A 354 1.29 12.26 -6.53
N LEU A 355 0.21 12.56 -5.80
CA LEU A 355 -0.58 13.77 -5.95
C LEU A 355 -1.17 14.18 -4.60
N VAL A 356 -1.15 15.48 -4.31
CA VAL A 356 -1.89 16.09 -3.21
C VAL A 356 -3.03 16.93 -3.80
N ARG A 357 -4.25 16.78 -3.27
CA ARG A 357 -5.43 17.61 -3.55
C ARG A 357 -6.03 18.12 -2.24
#